data_AF-A0A1G0B1U1-F1
#
_entry.id   AF-A0A1G0B1U1-F1
#
_cell.length_a   1.000
_cell.length_b   1.000
_cell.length_c   1.000
_cell.angle_alpha   90.00
_cell.angle_beta   90.00
_cell.angle_gamma   90.00
#
_symmetry.space_group_name_H-M   'P 1'
#
loop_
_entity.id
_entity.type
_entity.pdbx_description
1 polymer ?
#
loop_
_entity_poly.entity_id
_entity_poly.type
_entity_poly.pdbx_seq_one_letter_code
_entity_poly.pdbx_strand_id
1 'polypeptide(L)'
;MACCLFYTSLQSCSGGENNNPNPPDPLPQQLTDTELMDLVQRNTFKYFWDFAHPVSGLALERSNLEAYGGEASNIVTTGGSGFGVMAIVVGVERNYITRDQAIERLLKITNFLLNADRFHGAFPHWYYGNTGKVRPFFATDDGGDIVETSFMIQGLLTARQYFNKDTAEENSLRAKINQLWNAVEWDWYTNNKEVLTWHWSPNFGWAINHEIRGYNETLITYVLAASSTSHTINKTAYHNGWATGNDFTNGTVYYQKWKLPLGPSYGGPLFFAHYSYLGLDPRNLVDKYANYWEQNVNHTLINREYCVKNPKQFVGYGAGSWGLTASDNHNGYSAHSPTNDLGVISPTAALSSFPYTPEYSMQALRNFYYNFNGKLWGKYGFYDAFNQTENWYATNYLAIDQGPIIIMIENHRTGLLWNLFMSSPEVQAGLKKLEFTSPHFN
;
A
#
# COMPACT_ATOMS: atom_id res chain seq x y z
N MET A 1 80.88 25.32 -48.93
CA MET A 1 80.39 24.27 -47.99
C MET A 1 79.41 24.98 -47.06
N ALA A 2 78.18 25.27 -47.50
CA ALA A 2 77.01 24.37 -47.58
C ALA A 2 76.57 23.91 -46.18
N CYS A 3 75.34 24.04 -45.71
CA CYS A 3 74.10 24.66 -46.19
C CYS A 3 73.16 24.69 -44.96
N CYS A 4 72.32 25.71 -44.85
CA CYS A 4 71.24 25.78 -43.87
C CYS A 4 70.24 24.62 -44.03
N LEU A 5 69.53 24.27 -42.95
CA LEU A 5 68.08 24.04 -42.94
C LEU A 5 67.56 23.96 -41.50
N PHE A 6 66.63 24.85 -41.19
CA PHE A 6 65.82 24.90 -39.98
C PHE A 6 64.69 23.86 -40.08
N TYR A 7 64.37 23.20 -38.98
CA TYR A 7 63.06 22.58 -38.76
C TYR A 7 62.50 23.03 -37.41
N THR A 8 61.37 23.73 -37.49
CA THR A 8 60.56 24.26 -36.40
C THR A 8 59.63 23.18 -35.84
N SER A 9 59.67 22.93 -34.54
CA SER A 9 58.60 22.25 -33.80
C SER A 9 57.79 23.29 -33.00
N LEU A 10 56.49 23.30 -33.24
CA LEU A 10 55.51 24.17 -32.57
C LEU A 10 55.22 23.60 -31.17
N GLN A 11 55.54 24.37 -30.12
CA GLN A 11 54.96 24.23 -28.78
C GLN A 11 53.75 25.19 -28.71
N SER A 12 52.54 24.65 -28.56
CA SER A 12 51.35 25.47 -28.30
C SER A 12 51.21 25.76 -26.81
N CYS A 13 51.03 27.04 -26.49
CA CYS A 13 50.83 27.57 -25.14
C CYS A 13 49.60 26.97 -24.44
N SER A 14 49.76 26.72 -23.14
CA SER A 14 48.71 26.41 -22.17
C SER A 14 47.82 27.63 -21.90
N GLY A 15 46.53 27.52 -22.24
CA GLY A 15 45.48 28.44 -21.81
C GLY A 15 44.78 27.87 -20.57
N GLY A 16 44.59 28.71 -19.55
CA GLY A 16 44.02 28.31 -18.26
C GLY A 16 42.60 27.75 -18.35
N GLU A 17 42.36 26.65 -17.63
CA GLU A 17 41.04 26.09 -17.42
C GLU A 17 40.26 26.97 -16.42
N ASN A 18 39.24 27.65 -16.94
CA ASN A 18 38.19 28.25 -16.13
C ASN A 18 37.41 27.14 -15.41
N ASN A 19 37.71 26.92 -14.12
CA ASN A 19 36.85 26.18 -13.20
C ASN A 19 35.60 27.02 -12.87
N ASN A 20 34.65 27.10 -13.82
CA ASN A 20 33.28 27.44 -13.48
C ASN A 20 32.55 26.15 -13.08
N PRO A 21 31.95 26.07 -11.88
CA PRO A 21 31.04 24.97 -11.58
C PRO A 21 29.89 24.99 -12.59
N ASN A 22 29.53 23.82 -13.12
CA ASN A 22 28.32 23.67 -13.92
C ASN A 22 27.16 24.35 -13.18
N PRO A 23 26.30 25.12 -13.86
CA PRO A 23 25.11 25.67 -13.23
C PRO A 23 24.33 24.51 -12.59
N PRO A 24 23.73 24.71 -11.40
CA PRO A 24 22.87 23.70 -10.81
C PRO A 24 21.82 23.29 -11.85
N ASP A 25 21.52 21.98 -11.93
CA ASP A 25 20.45 21.48 -12.78
C ASP A 25 19.22 22.38 -12.63
N PRO A 26 18.57 22.78 -13.72
CA PRO A 26 17.41 23.65 -13.64
C PRO A 26 16.41 23.06 -12.64
N LEU A 27 15.90 23.90 -11.73
CA LEU A 27 14.86 23.51 -10.80
C LEU A 27 13.78 22.73 -11.55
N PRO A 28 13.27 21.59 -11.02
CA PRO A 28 12.26 20.79 -11.71
C PRO A 28 11.13 21.71 -12.15
N GLN A 29 10.67 21.56 -13.40
CA GLN A 29 9.57 22.36 -13.94
C GLN A 29 8.44 22.43 -12.90
N GLN A 30 8.00 23.65 -12.57
CA GLN A 30 6.94 23.82 -11.58
C GLN A 30 5.62 23.32 -12.17
N LEU A 31 5.22 22.13 -11.75
CA LEU A 31 3.96 21.48 -12.09
C LEU A 31 2.82 22.05 -11.22
N THR A 32 1.64 22.14 -11.80
CA THR A 32 0.40 22.30 -11.03
C THR A 32 0.16 21.07 -10.13
N ASP A 33 -0.71 21.20 -9.14
CA ASP A 33 -1.03 20.07 -8.24
C ASP A 33 -1.58 18.86 -9.01
N THR A 34 -2.42 19.11 -10.01
CA THR A 34 -2.96 18.05 -10.86
C THR A 34 -1.87 17.36 -11.66
N GLU A 35 -0.97 18.13 -12.31
CA GLU A 35 0.15 17.57 -13.07
C GLU A 35 1.12 16.79 -12.17
N LEU A 36 1.38 17.27 -10.95
CA LEU A 36 2.25 16.58 -10.00
C LEU A 36 1.61 15.27 -9.50
N MET A 37 0.31 15.28 -9.17
CA MET A 37 -0.42 14.05 -8.83
C MET A 37 -0.45 13.06 -10.00
N ASP A 38 -0.67 13.53 -11.23
CA ASP A 38 -0.62 12.69 -12.45
C ASP A 38 0.76 12.06 -12.62
N LEU A 39 1.84 12.82 -12.42
CA LEU A 39 3.21 12.33 -12.49
C LEU A 39 3.48 11.25 -11.42
N VAL A 40 3.07 11.50 -10.18
CA VAL A 40 3.20 10.53 -9.07
C VAL A 40 2.44 9.25 -9.38
N GLN A 41 1.16 9.34 -9.69
CA GLN A 41 0.36 8.14 -9.99
C GLN A 41 0.95 7.36 -11.18
N ARG A 42 1.33 8.04 -12.27
CA ARG A 42 1.88 7.40 -13.46
C ARG A 42 3.22 6.71 -13.20
N ASN A 43 4.11 7.33 -12.44
CA ASN A 43 5.42 6.72 -12.13
C ASN A 43 5.30 5.62 -11.09
N THR A 44 4.50 5.79 -10.05
CA THR A 44 4.27 4.75 -9.04
C THR A 44 3.58 3.52 -9.66
N PHE A 45 2.65 3.72 -10.61
CA PHE A 45 2.00 2.63 -11.36
C PHE A 45 2.98 1.67 -12.05
N LYS A 46 4.14 2.16 -12.50
CA LYS A 46 5.17 1.32 -13.13
C LYS A 46 5.71 0.23 -12.21
N TYR A 47 5.61 0.39 -10.88
CA TYR A 47 5.94 -0.69 -9.94
C TYR A 47 5.08 -1.94 -10.18
N PHE A 48 3.77 -1.75 -10.39
CA PHE A 48 2.81 -2.83 -10.58
C PHE A 48 2.66 -3.26 -12.04
N TRP A 49 3.20 -2.47 -12.97
CA TRP A 49 3.09 -2.75 -14.39
C TRP A 49 4.38 -3.25 -15.01
N ASP A 50 5.43 -2.43 -14.98
CA ASP A 50 6.74 -2.69 -15.59
C ASP A 50 7.60 -3.62 -14.71
N PHE A 51 7.46 -3.50 -13.38
CA PHE A 51 8.24 -4.25 -12.40
C PHE A 51 7.50 -5.47 -11.81
N ALA A 52 6.29 -5.76 -12.30
CA ALA A 52 5.57 -6.97 -11.92
C ALA A 52 6.33 -8.23 -12.33
N HIS A 53 6.16 -9.30 -11.55
CA HIS A 53 6.81 -10.57 -11.83
C HIS A 53 6.37 -11.11 -13.21
N PRO A 54 7.30 -11.49 -14.10
CA PRO A 54 6.99 -11.73 -15.51
C PRO A 54 6.17 -13.01 -15.76
N VAL A 55 6.10 -13.96 -14.81
CA VAL A 55 5.30 -15.18 -14.96
C VAL A 55 3.89 -15.03 -14.38
N SER A 56 3.77 -14.48 -13.17
CA SER A 56 2.50 -14.36 -12.46
C SER A 56 1.77 -13.06 -12.75
N GLY A 57 2.49 -12.00 -13.12
CA GLY A 57 1.95 -10.64 -13.21
C GLY A 57 1.67 -10.00 -11.84
N LEU A 58 1.98 -10.69 -10.73
CA LEU A 58 1.82 -10.19 -9.36
C LEU A 58 2.93 -9.19 -9.00
N ALA A 59 2.68 -8.39 -7.96
CA ALA A 59 3.63 -7.44 -7.42
C ALA A 59 4.76 -8.18 -6.67
N LEU A 60 6.00 -7.82 -6.97
CA LEU A 60 7.14 -8.22 -6.14
C LEU A 60 7.02 -7.57 -4.76
N GLU A 61 7.50 -8.24 -3.72
CA GLU A 61 7.52 -7.67 -2.37
C GLU A 61 8.30 -6.35 -2.32
N ARG A 62 9.49 -6.36 -2.93
CA ARG A 62 10.41 -5.23 -2.91
C ARG A 62 11.31 -5.14 -4.12
N SER A 63 11.88 -3.96 -4.34
CA SER A 63 12.77 -3.72 -5.48
C SER A 63 14.27 -3.91 -5.20
N ASN A 64 14.66 -4.12 -3.94
CA ASN A 64 16.05 -4.43 -3.61
C ASN A 64 16.35 -5.90 -3.98
N LEU A 65 17.02 -6.12 -5.10
CA LEU A 65 17.24 -7.45 -5.67
C LEU A 65 18.11 -8.37 -4.80
N GLU A 66 18.98 -7.82 -3.95
CA GLU A 66 19.85 -8.59 -3.05
C GLU A 66 19.12 -9.07 -1.79
N ALA A 67 17.90 -8.58 -1.53
CA ALA A 67 17.14 -8.99 -0.36
C ALA A 67 16.80 -10.48 -0.40
N TYR A 68 16.63 -11.06 0.79
CA TYR A 68 16.30 -12.47 0.98
C TYR A 68 17.31 -13.43 0.32
N GLY A 69 18.60 -13.10 0.36
CA GLY A 69 19.64 -13.93 -0.25
C GLY A 69 19.60 -13.92 -1.79
N GLY A 70 19.14 -12.82 -2.40
CA GLY A 70 19.03 -12.67 -3.85
C GLY A 70 17.70 -13.16 -4.45
N GLU A 71 16.75 -13.61 -3.62
CA GLU A 71 15.48 -14.17 -4.09
C GLU A 71 14.39 -13.12 -4.34
N ALA A 72 14.62 -11.85 -3.99
CA ALA A 72 13.62 -10.80 -4.07
C ALA A 72 12.95 -10.66 -5.46
N SER A 73 13.71 -10.93 -6.54
CA SER A 73 13.19 -10.90 -7.91
C SER A 73 12.13 -11.96 -8.23
N ASN A 74 11.96 -12.96 -7.38
CA ASN A 74 11.00 -14.05 -7.53
C ASN A 74 10.01 -14.13 -6.36
N ILE A 75 10.07 -13.25 -5.37
CA ILE A 75 9.12 -13.23 -4.25
C ILE A 75 8.02 -12.23 -4.56
N VAL A 76 6.79 -12.72 -4.69
CA VAL A 76 5.60 -11.88 -4.88
C VAL A 76 4.75 -11.88 -3.61
N THR A 77 4.16 -10.73 -3.29
CA THR A 77 3.33 -10.52 -2.10
C THR A 77 1.86 -10.51 -2.42
N THR A 78 1.07 -11.22 -1.63
CA THR A 78 -0.36 -11.36 -1.87
C THR A 78 -1.09 -10.04 -1.63
N GLY A 79 -0.99 -9.40 -0.46
CA GLY A 79 -1.75 -8.18 -0.19
C GLY A 79 -1.25 -6.99 -1.00
N GLY A 80 0.07 -6.83 -1.15
CA GLY A 80 0.64 -5.83 -2.05
C GLY A 80 0.20 -6.02 -3.51
N SER A 81 0.00 -7.27 -3.95
CA SER A 81 -0.59 -7.54 -5.27
C SER A 81 -2.08 -7.21 -5.35
N GLY A 82 -2.82 -7.32 -4.24
CA GLY A 82 -4.18 -6.81 -4.14
C GLY A 82 -4.26 -5.32 -4.43
N PHE A 83 -3.31 -4.55 -3.90
CA PHE A 83 -3.17 -3.13 -4.23
C PHE A 83 -2.78 -2.93 -5.69
N GLY A 84 -1.90 -3.78 -6.22
CA GLY A 84 -1.55 -3.79 -7.65
C GLY A 84 -2.75 -4.02 -8.58
N VAL A 85 -3.68 -4.92 -8.22
CA VAL A 85 -4.93 -5.14 -8.97
C VAL A 85 -5.77 -3.87 -9.02
N MET A 86 -5.91 -3.14 -7.90
CA MET A 86 -6.60 -1.84 -7.90
C MET A 86 -5.83 -0.80 -8.73
N ALA A 87 -4.50 -0.77 -8.67
CA ALA A 87 -3.67 0.12 -9.46
C ALA A 87 -3.84 -0.11 -10.98
N ILE A 88 -4.07 -1.35 -11.42
CA ILE A 88 -4.42 -1.67 -12.82
C ILE A 88 -5.73 -1.01 -13.24
N VAL A 89 -6.74 -0.99 -12.38
CA VAL A 89 -8.00 -0.27 -12.65
C VAL A 89 -7.74 1.23 -12.82
N VAL A 90 -6.94 1.84 -11.93
CA VAL A 90 -6.51 3.25 -12.07
C VAL A 90 -5.75 3.47 -13.38
N GLY A 91 -4.87 2.54 -13.76
CA GLY A 91 -4.09 2.59 -14.99
C GLY A 91 -4.96 2.63 -16.26
N VAL A 92 -6.09 1.93 -16.27
CA VAL A 92 -7.06 2.02 -17.37
C VAL A 92 -7.76 3.38 -17.35
N GLU A 93 -8.30 3.79 -16.20
CA GLU A 93 -9.07 5.02 -16.07
C GLU A 93 -8.23 6.28 -16.42
N ARG A 94 -6.94 6.24 -16.09
CA ARG A 94 -5.97 7.32 -16.38
C ARG A 94 -5.24 7.15 -17.71
N ASN A 95 -5.62 6.18 -18.54
CA ASN A 95 -5.02 5.89 -19.84
C ASN A 95 -3.49 5.67 -19.79
N TYR A 96 -3.00 5.04 -18.73
CA TYR A 96 -1.61 4.54 -18.66
C TYR A 96 -1.46 3.26 -19.47
N ILE A 97 -2.53 2.46 -19.50
CA ILE A 97 -2.67 1.22 -20.25
C ILE A 97 -4.06 1.17 -20.87
N THR A 98 -4.22 0.33 -21.89
CA THR A 98 -5.54 0.04 -22.46
C THR A 98 -6.30 -0.94 -21.59
N ARG A 99 -7.63 -0.96 -21.76
CA ARG A 99 -8.50 -1.93 -21.07
C ARG A 99 -8.17 -3.38 -21.43
N ASP A 100 -7.81 -3.65 -22.69
CA ASP A 100 -7.46 -5.00 -23.16
C ASP A 100 -6.15 -5.48 -22.52
N GLN A 101 -5.13 -4.61 -22.43
CA GLN A 101 -3.90 -4.92 -21.69
C GLN A 101 -4.18 -5.22 -20.22
N ALA A 102 -5.08 -4.47 -19.59
CA ALA A 102 -5.47 -4.73 -18.21
C ALA A 102 -6.15 -6.10 -18.05
N ILE A 103 -7.05 -6.47 -18.96
CA ILE A 103 -7.71 -7.78 -18.96
C ILE A 103 -6.71 -8.91 -19.15
N GLU A 104 -5.77 -8.78 -20.09
CA GLU A 104 -4.70 -9.76 -20.27
C GLU A 104 -3.89 -9.96 -18.98
N ARG A 105 -3.50 -8.86 -18.33
CA ARG A 105 -2.75 -8.91 -17.06
C ARG A 105 -3.56 -9.54 -15.93
N LEU A 106 -4.83 -9.18 -15.78
CA LEU A 106 -5.68 -9.67 -14.71
C LEU A 106 -6.08 -11.13 -14.90
N LEU A 107 -6.26 -11.59 -16.15
CA LEU A 107 -6.42 -13.02 -16.47
C LEU A 107 -5.16 -13.81 -16.12
N LYS A 108 -3.96 -13.27 -16.42
CA LYS A 108 -2.69 -13.87 -16.01
C LYS A 108 -2.58 -14.02 -14.49
N ILE A 109 -2.89 -12.95 -13.75
CA ILE A 109 -2.90 -12.94 -12.28
C ILE A 109 -3.89 -13.97 -11.73
N THR A 110 -5.14 -13.94 -12.17
CA THR A 110 -6.18 -14.84 -11.65
C THR A 110 -5.92 -16.30 -12.04
N ASN A 111 -5.34 -16.56 -13.22
CA ASN A 111 -4.89 -17.90 -13.59
C ASN A 111 -3.75 -18.38 -12.69
N PHE A 112 -2.79 -17.53 -12.35
CA PHE A 112 -1.74 -17.88 -11.40
C PHE A 112 -2.34 -18.25 -10.04
N LEU A 113 -3.18 -17.38 -9.47
CA LEU A 113 -3.79 -17.57 -8.14
C LEU A 113 -4.68 -18.82 -8.06
N LEU A 114 -5.38 -19.18 -9.15
CA LEU A 114 -6.20 -20.39 -9.18
C LEU A 114 -5.37 -21.68 -9.11
N ASN A 115 -4.13 -21.65 -9.60
CA ASN A 115 -3.22 -22.79 -9.66
C ASN A 115 -2.14 -22.79 -8.57
N ALA A 116 -1.99 -21.68 -7.84
CA ALA A 116 -1.04 -21.52 -6.74
C ALA A 116 -1.51 -22.27 -5.48
N ASP A 117 -0.58 -22.51 -4.54
CA ASP A 117 -0.88 -23.10 -3.25
C ASP A 117 -1.92 -22.25 -2.50
N ARG A 118 -2.95 -22.88 -1.94
CA ARG A 118 -3.97 -22.22 -1.12
C ARG A 118 -4.29 -23.11 0.08
N PHE A 119 -4.65 -22.49 1.19
CA PHE A 119 -4.82 -23.13 2.49
C PHE A 119 -6.19 -22.78 3.03
N HIS A 120 -7.14 -23.71 2.91
CA HIS A 120 -8.56 -23.42 3.14
C HIS A 120 -9.02 -22.20 2.31
N GLY A 121 -8.62 -22.19 1.04
CA GLY A 121 -8.87 -21.12 0.08
C GLY A 121 -8.06 -19.84 0.25
N ALA A 122 -7.50 -19.57 1.43
CA ALA A 122 -6.65 -18.42 1.66
C ALA A 122 -5.29 -18.56 0.96
N PHE A 123 -4.75 -17.43 0.52
CA PHE A 123 -3.41 -17.34 -0.02
C PHE A 123 -2.38 -17.20 1.13
N PRO A 124 -1.13 -17.65 0.97
CA PRO A 124 -0.04 -17.29 1.85
C PRO A 124 0.35 -15.81 1.70
N HIS A 125 1.14 -15.32 2.64
CA HIS A 125 1.74 -13.98 2.57
C HIS A 125 2.61 -13.82 1.31
N TRP A 126 3.50 -14.79 1.07
CA TRP A 126 4.42 -14.80 -0.08
C TRP A 126 4.32 -16.07 -0.92
N TYR A 127 4.49 -15.87 -2.23
CA TYR A 127 4.74 -16.94 -3.19
C TYR A 127 6.10 -16.78 -3.85
N TYR A 128 6.65 -17.89 -4.32
CA TYR A 128 7.55 -17.87 -5.47
C TYR A 128 6.73 -17.56 -6.74
N GLY A 129 6.94 -16.39 -7.33
CA GLY A 129 6.15 -15.85 -8.44
C GLY A 129 6.25 -16.66 -9.73
N ASN A 130 7.25 -17.53 -9.88
CA ASN A 130 7.42 -18.41 -11.02
C ASN A 130 6.68 -19.75 -10.89
N THR A 131 6.37 -20.21 -9.68
CA THR A 131 5.79 -21.54 -9.44
C THR A 131 4.43 -21.51 -8.77
N GLY A 132 4.07 -20.43 -8.07
CA GLY A 132 2.87 -20.40 -7.23
C GLY A 132 3.00 -21.23 -5.96
N LYS A 133 4.22 -21.65 -5.59
CA LYS A 133 4.48 -22.32 -4.33
C LYS A 133 4.67 -21.33 -3.20
N VAL A 134 4.14 -21.67 -2.02
CA VAL A 134 4.32 -20.85 -0.81
C VAL A 134 5.81 -20.65 -0.54
N ARG A 135 6.18 -19.40 -0.29
CA ARG A 135 7.49 -19.02 0.25
C ARG A 135 7.25 -18.59 1.69
N PRO A 136 7.67 -19.36 2.71
CA PRO A 136 7.35 -19.03 4.09
C PRO A 136 7.78 -17.60 4.46
N PHE A 137 6.91 -16.85 5.12
CA PHE A 137 7.22 -15.48 5.57
C PHE A 137 8.22 -15.51 6.73
N PHE A 138 8.01 -16.46 7.65
CA PHE A 138 8.99 -16.97 8.60
C PHE A 138 8.75 -18.46 8.83
N ALA A 139 9.58 -19.10 9.65
CA ALA A 139 9.66 -20.57 9.74
C ALA A 139 8.33 -21.30 9.98
N THR A 140 7.40 -20.71 10.75
CA THR A 140 6.09 -21.31 11.07
C THR A 140 4.94 -20.71 10.27
N ASP A 141 5.21 -19.72 9.42
CA ASP A 141 4.24 -19.06 8.54
C ASP A 141 4.44 -19.50 7.09
N ASP A 142 4.10 -20.77 6.85
CA ASP A 142 4.20 -21.49 5.58
C ASP A 142 2.82 -21.90 5.03
N GLY A 143 1.77 -21.26 5.52
CA GLY A 143 0.38 -21.57 5.23
C GLY A 143 -0.41 -20.36 4.76
N GLY A 144 -1.70 -20.32 5.08
CA GLY A 144 -2.57 -19.22 4.68
C GLY A 144 -2.46 -18.03 5.62
N ASP A 145 -2.43 -16.85 5.02
CA ASP A 145 -2.50 -15.54 5.68
C ASP A 145 -3.84 -14.90 5.28
N ILE A 146 -4.77 -14.83 6.23
CA ILE A 146 -6.12 -14.34 5.93
C ILE A 146 -6.18 -12.82 5.77
N VAL A 147 -5.23 -12.07 6.31
CA VAL A 147 -5.17 -10.61 6.18
C VAL A 147 -4.66 -10.23 4.79
N GLU A 148 -3.55 -10.82 4.34
CA GLU A 148 -3.03 -10.61 2.99
C GLU A 148 -4.04 -11.09 1.94
N THR A 149 -4.71 -12.21 2.21
CA THR A 149 -5.84 -12.67 1.40
C THR A 149 -6.94 -11.62 1.31
N SER A 150 -7.27 -10.94 2.41
CA SER A 150 -8.29 -9.89 2.44
C SER A 150 -7.92 -8.70 1.57
N PHE A 151 -6.67 -8.28 1.58
CA PHE A 151 -6.18 -7.20 0.71
C PHE A 151 -6.25 -7.61 -0.77
N MET A 152 -5.88 -8.84 -1.12
CA MET A 152 -6.05 -9.39 -2.47
C MET A 152 -7.52 -9.40 -2.90
N ILE A 153 -8.40 -9.95 -2.07
CA ILE A 153 -9.83 -10.03 -2.36
C ILE A 153 -10.46 -8.65 -2.50
N GLN A 154 -10.05 -7.68 -1.67
CA GLN A 154 -10.48 -6.28 -1.81
C GLN A 154 -10.18 -5.75 -3.22
N GLY A 155 -8.97 -6.02 -3.72
CA GLY A 155 -8.56 -5.65 -5.08
C GLY A 155 -9.33 -6.40 -6.17
N LEU A 156 -9.47 -7.72 -6.04
CA LEU A 156 -10.16 -8.54 -7.03
C LEU A 156 -11.65 -8.19 -7.15
N LEU A 157 -12.36 -7.98 -6.04
CA LEU A 157 -13.76 -7.54 -6.09
C LEU A 157 -13.88 -6.16 -6.75
N THR A 158 -12.96 -5.25 -6.47
CA THR A 158 -12.92 -3.93 -7.14
C THR A 158 -12.76 -4.07 -8.66
N ALA A 159 -11.81 -4.90 -9.12
CA ALA A 159 -11.63 -5.18 -10.54
C ALA A 159 -12.85 -5.87 -11.16
N ARG A 160 -13.48 -6.82 -10.46
CA ARG A 160 -14.70 -7.51 -10.93
C ARG A 160 -15.82 -6.52 -11.25
N GLN A 161 -16.00 -5.50 -10.41
CA GLN A 161 -17.02 -4.48 -10.62
C GLN A 161 -16.69 -3.53 -11.79
N TYR A 162 -15.40 -3.26 -12.03
CA TYR A 162 -14.96 -2.40 -13.14
C TYR A 162 -15.00 -3.09 -14.51
N PHE A 163 -14.62 -4.38 -14.55
CA PHE A 163 -14.58 -5.20 -15.76
C PHE A 163 -15.91 -5.91 -16.02
N ASN A 164 -16.93 -5.12 -16.32
CA ASN A 164 -18.34 -5.51 -16.41
C ASN A 164 -18.92 -5.57 -17.83
N LYS A 165 -18.12 -5.44 -18.89
CA LYS A 165 -18.61 -5.57 -20.28
C LYS A 165 -19.00 -7.02 -20.57
N ASP A 166 -19.97 -7.20 -21.46
CA ASP A 166 -20.37 -8.51 -21.97
C ASP A 166 -19.46 -8.95 -23.12
N THR A 167 -18.26 -9.39 -22.74
CA THR A 167 -17.24 -9.95 -23.64
C THR A 167 -16.72 -11.25 -23.05
N ALA A 168 -16.23 -12.17 -23.88
CA ALA A 168 -15.77 -13.48 -23.41
C ALA A 168 -14.66 -13.35 -22.35
N GLU A 169 -13.74 -12.41 -22.54
CA GLU A 169 -12.58 -12.19 -21.69
C GLU A 169 -12.97 -11.56 -20.34
N GLU A 170 -13.81 -10.52 -20.33
CA GLU A 170 -14.30 -9.92 -19.07
C GLU A 170 -15.23 -10.88 -18.32
N ASN A 171 -16.07 -11.65 -19.04
CA ASN A 171 -16.91 -12.70 -18.45
C ASN A 171 -16.03 -13.76 -17.78
N SER A 172 -14.94 -14.19 -18.44
CA SER A 172 -13.96 -15.13 -17.89
C SER A 172 -13.26 -14.58 -16.64
N LEU A 173 -12.83 -13.31 -16.68
CA LEU A 173 -12.19 -12.65 -15.54
C LEU A 173 -13.13 -12.62 -14.33
N ARG A 174 -14.38 -12.16 -14.50
CA ARG A 174 -15.36 -12.12 -13.41
C ARG A 174 -15.64 -13.51 -12.85
N ALA A 175 -15.74 -14.53 -13.69
CA ALA A 175 -15.94 -15.92 -13.26
C ALA A 175 -14.77 -16.43 -12.41
N LYS A 176 -13.52 -16.17 -12.82
CA LYS A 176 -12.31 -16.56 -12.07
C LYS A 176 -12.21 -15.84 -10.73
N ILE A 177 -12.53 -14.54 -10.69
CA ILE A 177 -12.58 -13.79 -9.44
C ILE A 177 -13.63 -14.37 -8.49
N ASN A 178 -14.83 -14.67 -8.99
CA ASN A 178 -15.88 -15.31 -8.20
C ASN A 178 -15.44 -16.69 -7.68
N GLN A 179 -14.71 -17.48 -8.47
CA GLN A 179 -14.17 -18.76 -8.03
C GLN A 179 -13.15 -18.57 -6.88
N LEU A 180 -12.26 -17.58 -6.97
CA LEU A 180 -11.30 -17.28 -5.91
C LEU A 180 -12.01 -16.80 -4.64
N TRP A 181 -12.92 -15.83 -4.78
CA TRP A 181 -13.72 -15.27 -3.68
C TRP A 181 -14.52 -16.34 -2.92
N ASN A 182 -15.28 -17.16 -3.65
CA ASN A 182 -16.16 -18.17 -3.04
C ASN A 182 -15.38 -19.31 -2.38
N ALA A 183 -14.11 -19.50 -2.74
CA ALA A 183 -13.26 -20.56 -2.21
C ALA A 183 -12.60 -20.20 -0.88
N VAL A 184 -12.52 -18.93 -0.49
CA VAL A 184 -11.89 -18.53 0.78
C VAL A 184 -12.77 -18.98 1.95
N GLU A 185 -12.25 -19.88 2.78
CA GLU A 185 -12.96 -20.44 3.93
C GLU A 185 -12.79 -19.55 5.17
N TRP A 186 -13.41 -18.37 5.20
CA TRP A 186 -13.22 -17.40 6.31
C TRP A 186 -13.62 -17.96 7.67
N ASP A 187 -14.63 -18.82 7.72
CA ASP A 187 -15.09 -19.50 8.92
C ASP A 187 -14.06 -20.50 9.46
N TRP A 188 -13.25 -21.13 8.60
CA TRP A 188 -12.11 -21.96 9.04
C TRP A 188 -11.14 -21.16 9.91
N TYR A 189 -10.83 -19.93 9.50
CA TYR A 189 -9.93 -19.01 10.21
C TYR A 189 -10.50 -18.49 11.52
N THR A 190 -11.73 -18.83 11.88
CA THR A 190 -12.21 -18.60 13.25
C THR A 190 -11.58 -19.56 14.26
N ASN A 191 -11.04 -20.70 13.80
CA ASN A 191 -10.55 -21.78 14.65
C ASN A 191 -11.61 -22.19 15.71
N ASN A 192 -12.89 -22.23 15.32
CA ASN A 192 -14.04 -22.48 16.19
C ASN A 192 -14.19 -21.50 17.38
N LYS A 193 -13.70 -20.26 17.22
CA LYS A 193 -13.81 -19.19 18.21
C LYS A 193 -14.67 -18.04 17.67
N GLU A 194 -14.99 -17.07 18.53
CA GLU A 194 -15.61 -15.80 18.14
C GLU A 194 -14.55 -14.74 17.81
N VAL A 195 -13.55 -15.10 17.01
CA VAL A 195 -12.47 -14.20 16.54
C VAL A 195 -11.82 -14.84 15.31
N LEU A 196 -11.31 -14.03 14.37
CA LEU A 196 -10.46 -14.54 13.30
C LEU A 196 -9.02 -14.70 13.80
N THR A 197 -8.37 -15.79 13.43
CA THR A 197 -6.95 -16.06 13.64
C THR A 197 -6.22 -15.82 12.32
N TRP A 198 -5.13 -15.07 12.35
CA TRP A 198 -4.47 -14.54 11.17
C TRP A 198 -3.90 -15.65 10.27
N HIS A 199 -3.27 -16.65 10.86
CA HIS A 199 -2.51 -17.66 10.13
C HIS A 199 -3.00 -19.08 10.43
N TRP A 200 -2.94 -19.93 9.41
CA TRP A 200 -3.08 -21.38 9.57
C TRP A 200 -2.08 -22.10 8.67
N SER A 201 -1.42 -23.13 9.20
CA SER A 201 -0.45 -23.94 8.46
C SER A 201 -0.84 -25.42 8.40
N PRO A 202 -0.61 -26.12 7.27
CA PRO A 202 -0.75 -27.58 7.21
C PRO A 202 0.31 -28.31 8.05
N ASN A 203 1.47 -27.70 8.28
CA ASN A 203 2.58 -28.29 9.02
C ASN A 203 2.56 -27.92 10.51
N PHE A 204 2.07 -26.73 10.84
CA PHE A 204 2.11 -26.16 12.19
C PHE A 204 0.73 -25.89 12.81
N GLY A 205 -0.36 -26.12 12.06
CA GLY A 205 -1.72 -25.83 12.51
C GLY A 205 -1.87 -24.36 12.92
N TRP A 206 -2.35 -24.13 14.14
CA TRP A 206 -2.56 -22.80 14.71
C TRP A 206 -1.40 -22.31 15.58
N ALA A 207 -0.17 -22.83 15.42
CA ALA A 207 0.95 -22.55 16.32
C ALA A 207 1.29 -21.05 16.46
N ILE A 208 1.11 -20.26 15.41
CA ILE A 208 1.30 -18.80 15.46
C ILE A 208 0.28 -18.15 16.42
N ASN A 209 -0.96 -18.68 16.47
CA ASN A 209 -2.03 -18.29 17.39
C ASN A 209 -2.24 -16.77 17.51
N HIS A 210 -2.16 -16.06 16.38
CA HIS A 210 -2.33 -14.61 16.34
C HIS A 210 -3.79 -14.27 16.06
N GLU A 211 -4.55 -13.99 17.12
CA GLU A 211 -5.94 -13.53 17.01
C GLU A 211 -5.99 -12.09 16.52
N ILE A 212 -6.79 -11.83 15.49
CA ILE A 212 -6.96 -10.51 14.89
C ILE A 212 -7.90 -9.70 15.77
N ARG A 213 -7.34 -8.84 16.62
CA ARG A 213 -8.08 -7.97 17.52
C ARG A 213 -7.77 -6.51 17.19
N GLY A 214 -8.82 -5.71 17.12
CA GLY A 214 -8.71 -4.32 16.72
C GLY A 214 -8.24 -3.41 17.86
N TYR A 215 -7.93 -2.15 17.57
CA TYR A 215 -8.04 -1.52 16.25
C TYR A 215 -6.66 -1.43 15.59
N ASN A 216 -6.57 -1.94 14.36
CA ASN A 216 -5.37 -1.95 13.51
C ASN A 216 -5.78 -1.97 12.01
N GLU A 217 -4.88 -2.34 11.10
CA GLU A 217 -5.07 -2.35 9.64
C GLU A 217 -6.06 -3.37 9.09
N THR A 218 -6.58 -4.29 9.92
CA THR A 218 -7.22 -5.54 9.46
C THR A 218 -8.76 -5.53 9.47
N LEU A 219 -9.40 -4.36 9.61
CA LEU A 219 -10.86 -4.23 9.60
C LEU A 219 -11.51 -4.92 8.39
N ILE A 220 -10.92 -4.77 7.20
CA ILE A 220 -11.44 -5.33 5.95
C ILE A 220 -11.51 -6.86 5.98
N THR A 221 -10.66 -7.52 6.76
CA THR A 221 -10.69 -8.97 6.96
C THR A 221 -12.02 -9.42 7.57
N TYR A 222 -12.51 -8.70 8.58
CA TYR A 222 -13.81 -8.99 9.19
C TYR A 222 -14.97 -8.63 8.28
N VAL A 223 -14.88 -7.50 7.56
CA VAL A 223 -15.91 -7.09 6.59
C VAL A 223 -16.05 -8.14 5.49
N LEU A 224 -14.96 -8.59 4.89
CA LEU A 224 -14.98 -9.62 3.83
C LEU A 224 -15.41 -10.98 4.37
N ALA A 225 -14.95 -11.38 5.55
CA ALA A 225 -15.41 -12.62 6.19
C ALA A 225 -16.94 -12.62 6.44
N ALA A 226 -17.51 -11.48 6.84
CA ALA A 226 -18.96 -11.35 7.00
C ALA A 226 -19.71 -11.24 5.65
N SER A 227 -19.03 -10.79 4.61
CA SER A 227 -19.56 -10.64 3.25
C SER A 227 -19.61 -11.96 2.47
N SER A 228 -18.79 -12.94 2.84
CA SER A 228 -18.80 -14.26 2.20
C SER A 228 -20.18 -14.91 2.28
N THR A 229 -20.61 -15.53 1.18
CA THR A 229 -21.89 -16.26 1.10
C THR A 229 -21.73 -17.77 1.25
N SER A 230 -20.53 -18.31 1.11
CA SER A 230 -20.20 -19.74 1.26
C SER A 230 -19.60 -20.05 2.62
N HIS A 231 -18.72 -19.18 3.12
CA HIS A 231 -17.89 -19.39 4.30
C HIS A 231 -17.96 -18.16 5.22
N THR A 232 -19.17 -17.83 5.65
CA THR A 232 -19.45 -16.59 6.37
C THR A 232 -19.19 -16.73 7.87
N ILE A 233 -18.58 -15.72 8.50
CA ILE A 233 -18.46 -15.69 9.97
C ILE A 233 -19.77 -15.27 10.66
N ASN A 234 -19.95 -15.63 11.93
CA ASN A 234 -20.98 -15.00 12.76
C ASN A 234 -20.58 -13.55 13.08
N LYS A 235 -21.54 -12.62 13.16
CA LYS A 235 -21.27 -11.24 13.60
C LYS A 235 -20.67 -11.18 15.01
N THR A 236 -20.87 -12.20 15.84
CA THR A 236 -20.20 -12.29 17.15
C THR A 236 -18.69 -12.35 17.02
N ALA A 237 -18.12 -12.92 15.95
CA ALA A 237 -16.67 -12.89 15.74
C ALA A 237 -16.13 -11.46 15.57
N TYR A 238 -16.91 -10.57 14.94
CA TYR A 238 -16.60 -9.14 14.88
C TYR A 238 -16.77 -8.47 16.25
N HIS A 239 -17.92 -8.65 16.90
CA HIS A 239 -18.21 -7.92 18.13
C HIS A 239 -17.44 -8.40 19.36
N ASN A 240 -17.11 -9.69 19.45
CA ASN A 240 -16.45 -10.33 20.59
C ASN A 240 -14.96 -10.61 20.31
N GLY A 241 -14.55 -10.62 19.05
CA GLY A 241 -13.17 -10.80 18.61
C GLY A 241 -12.50 -9.48 18.25
N TRP A 242 -12.86 -8.91 17.10
CA TRP A 242 -12.29 -7.65 16.60
C TRP A 242 -12.47 -6.50 17.59
N ALA A 243 -13.69 -6.25 18.02
CA ALA A 243 -14.05 -5.06 18.79
C ALA A 243 -13.79 -5.18 20.32
N THR A 244 -12.90 -6.07 20.73
CA THR A 244 -12.55 -6.33 22.14
C THR A 244 -11.04 -6.34 22.40
N GLY A 245 -10.22 -6.01 21.40
CA GLY A 245 -8.78 -5.90 21.59
C GLY A 245 -8.39 -4.84 22.61
N ASN A 246 -7.25 -5.03 23.26
CA ASN A 246 -6.75 -4.10 24.28
C ASN A 246 -6.58 -2.67 23.74
N ASP A 247 -6.20 -2.55 22.47
CA ASP A 247 -6.03 -1.28 21.75
C ASP A 247 -7.26 -0.90 20.92
N PHE A 248 -8.43 -1.54 21.14
CA PHE A 248 -9.62 -1.24 20.36
C PHE A 248 -10.19 0.14 20.69
N THR A 249 -10.52 0.36 21.96
CA THR A 249 -11.10 1.62 22.42
C THR A 249 -10.01 2.58 22.87
N ASN A 250 -10.06 3.82 22.39
CA ASN A 250 -9.14 4.88 22.81
C ASN A 250 -9.89 6.02 23.49
N GLY A 251 -10.58 6.85 22.72
CA GLY A 251 -11.36 8.01 23.19
C GLY A 251 -10.53 9.23 23.63
N THR A 252 -9.20 9.18 23.56
CA THR A 252 -8.30 10.26 24.01
C THR A 252 -8.36 11.46 23.07
N VAL A 253 -8.32 12.67 23.64
CA VAL A 253 -8.16 13.92 22.89
C VAL A 253 -6.67 14.28 22.83
N TYR A 254 -6.10 14.19 21.64
CA TYR A 254 -4.71 14.53 21.37
C TYR A 254 -4.58 16.01 20.97
N TYR A 255 -3.51 16.63 21.46
CA TYR A 255 -3.17 18.04 21.18
C TYR A 255 -4.28 19.04 21.50
N GLN A 256 -5.23 18.67 22.38
CA GLN A 256 -6.42 19.45 22.71
C GLN A 256 -7.32 19.76 21.49
N LYS A 257 -7.22 18.97 20.42
CA LYS A 257 -7.90 19.23 19.13
C LYS A 257 -8.66 18.01 18.61
N TRP A 258 -8.04 16.84 18.57
CA TRP A 258 -8.58 15.68 17.86
C TRP A 258 -8.83 14.54 18.83
N LYS A 259 -10.09 14.10 18.92
CA LYS A 259 -10.46 12.89 19.63
C LYS A 259 -10.18 11.70 18.72
N LEU A 260 -9.45 10.70 19.21
CA LEU A 260 -9.26 9.46 18.48
C LEU A 260 -10.18 8.38 19.10
N PRO A 261 -11.27 7.96 18.42
CA PRO A 261 -12.19 6.96 18.98
C PRO A 261 -11.54 5.61 19.25
N LEU A 262 -10.80 5.07 18.28
CA LEU A 262 -10.26 3.71 18.29
C LEU A 262 -8.73 3.69 18.14
N GLY A 263 -8.10 2.58 18.51
CA GLY A 263 -6.69 2.32 18.22
C GLY A 263 -5.74 2.58 19.39
N PRO A 264 -4.47 2.18 19.26
CA PRO A 264 -3.47 2.38 20.29
C PRO A 264 -3.19 3.88 20.51
N SER A 265 -2.32 4.19 21.46
CA SER A 265 -1.90 5.57 21.71
C SER A 265 -1.37 6.24 20.44
N TYR A 266 -1.89 7.44 20.13
CA TYR A 266 -1.63 8.19 18.90
C TYR A 266 -2.03 7.45 17.59
N GLY A 267 -2.80 6.36 17.69
CA GLY A 267 -3.38 5.61 16.58
C GLY A 267 -2.47 4.56 15.94
N GLY A 268 -1.17 4.53 16.27
CA GLY A 268 -0.21 3.61 15.66
C GLY A 268 0.32 4.11 14.30
N PRO A 269 1.00 3.24 13.53
CA PRO A 269 1.48 3.55 12.17
C PRO A 269 0.33 4.00 11.25
N LEU A 270 0.59 4.97 10.37
CA LEU A 270 -0.48 5.62 9.63
C LEU A 270 -1.16 4.71 8.58
N PHE A 271 -0.52 3.62 8.15
CA PHE A 271 -1.13 2.66 7.23
C PHE A 271 -2.40 1.98 7.77
N PHE A 272 -2.65 2.03 9.08
CA PHE A 272 -3.91 1.58 9.68
C PHE A 272 -5.11 2.36 9.15
N ALA A 273 -4.92 3.62 8.73
CA ALA A 273 -5.95 4.44 8.08
C ALA A 273 -6.01 4.24 6.56
N HIS A 274 -5.23 3.31 5.98
CA HIS A 274 -5.11 3.11 4.53
C HIS A 274 -5.62 1.75 4.07
N TYR A 275 -5.00 0.63 4.49
CA TYR A 275 -5.14 -0.66 3.77
C TYR A 275 -6.56 -1.21 3.74
N SER A 276 -7.26 -1.13 4.88
CA SER A 276 -8.66 -1.54 4.95
C SER A 276 -9.61 -0.61 4.21
N TYR A 277 -9.17 0.59 3.83
CA TYR A 277 -9.99 1.67 3.27
C TYR A 277 -9.64 2.00 1.82
N LEU A 278 -8.91 1.13 1.13
CA LEU A 278 -8.56 1.32 -0.28
C LEU A 278 -9.79 1.13 -1.19
N GLY A 279 -10.65 0.18 -0.85
CA GLY A 279 -11.95 -0.07 -1.46
C GLY A 279 -13.11 0.23 -0.51
N LEU A 280 -13.00 -0.10 0.78
CA LEU A 280 -14.04 0.25 1.77
C LEU A 280 -14.06 1.76 1.99
N ASP A 281 -15.13 2.42 1.54
CA ASP A 281 -15.26 3.87 1.62
C ASP A 281 -15.53 4.32 3.07
N PRO A 282 -14.60 5.03 3.73
CA PRO A 282 -14.81 5.46 5.11
C PRO A 282 -15.80 6.64 5.23
N ARG A 283 -16.16 7.33 4.14
CA ARG A 283 -17.04 8.50 4.16
C ARG A 283 -18.44 8.11 4.62
N ASN A 284 -18.84 8.62 5.80
CA ASN A 284 -20.10 8.26 6.45
C ASN A 284 -20.27 6.75 6.66
N LEU A 285 -19.16 6.01 6.79
CA LEU A 285 -19.16 4.65 7.27
C LEU A 285 -19.18 4.69 8.80
N VAL A 286 -20.25 4.17 9.38
CA VAL A 286 -20.48 4.22 10.83
C VAL A 286 -21.01 2.89 11.30
N ASP A 287 -20.43 2.36 12.36
CA ASP A 287 -21.06 1.30 13.15
C ASP A 287 -21.22 1.76 14.61
N LYS A 288 -21.56 0.84 15.51
CA LYS A 288 -21.76 1.19 16.92
C LYS A 288 -20.48 1.64 17.66
N TYR A 289 -19.29 1.45 17.07
CA TYR A 289 -18.01 1.74 17.71
C TYR A 289 -17.41 3.07 17.25
N ALA A 290 -17.51 3.41 15.96
CA ALA A 290 -16.92 4.63 15.43
C ALA A 290 -17.58 5.17 14.17
N ASN A 291 -17.36 6.46 13.93
CA ASN A 291 -17.37 7.03 12.58
C ASN A 291 -15.97 6.87 11.98
N TYR A 292 -15.84 6.08 10.93
CA TYR A 292 -14.54 5.70 10.38
C TYR A 292 -13.89 6.82 9.55
N TRP A 293 -14.66 7.76 9.00
CA TRP A 293 -14.11 8.98 8.40
C TRP A 293 -13.41 9.83 9.46
N GLU A 294 -14.10 10.08 10.58
CA GLU A 294 -13.55 10.87 11.69
C GLU A 294 -12.32 10.18 12.28
N GLN A 295 -12.36 8.86 12.49
CA GLN A 295 -11.22 8.05 12.95
C GLN A 295 -10.00 8.28 12.07
N ASN A 296 -10.15 8.12 10.74
CA ASN A 296 -9.02 8.18 9.81
C ASN A 296 -8.47 9.61 9.65
N VAL A 297 -9.35 10.61 9.59
CA VAL A 297 -8.96 12.04 9.57
C VAL A 297 -8.19 12.40 10.84
N ASN A 298 -8.70 12.02 12.01
CA ASN A 298 -8.06 12.37 13.27
C ASN A 298 -6.74 11.61 13.45
N HIS A 299 -6.65 10.33 13.09
CA HIS A 299 -5.37 9.60 13.11
C HIS A 299 -4.32 10.28 12.22
N THR A 300 -4.70 10.70 11.00
CA THR A 300 -3.83 11.44 10.08
C THR A 300 -3.34 12.76 10.68
N LEU A 301 -4.26 13.56 11.23
CA LEU A 301 -3.92 14.87 11.81
C LEU A 301 -3.04 14.75 13.07
N ILE A 302 -3.26 13.71 13.88
CA ILE A 302 -2.43 13.39 15.05
C ILE A 302 -1.02 13.00 14.62
N ASN A 303 -0.88 12.13 13.61
CA ASN A 303 0.43 11.73 13.06
C ASN A 303 1.18 12.94 12.50
N ARG A 304 0.50 13.79 11.71
CA ARG A 304 1.08 15.04 11.19
C ARG A 304 1.51 15.99 12.31
N GLU A 305 0.64 16.26 13.28
CA GLU A 305 0.94 17.22 14.35
C GLU A 305 2.13 16.74 15.19
N TYR A 306 2.28 15.43 15.41
CA TYR A 306 3.47 14.87 16.04
C TYR A 306 4.75 15.26 15.29
N CYS A 307 4.79 15.03 13.97
CA CYS A 307 5.93 15.41 13.14
C CYS A 307 6.18 16.93 13.15
N VAL A 308 5.12 17.75 13.10
CA VAL A 308 5.23 19.21 13.16
C VAL A 308 5.83 19.70 14.48
N LYS A 309 5.42 19.10 15.61
CA LYS A 309 5.96 19.42 16.93
C LYS A 309 7.38 18.88 17.13
N ASN A 310 7.71 17.77 16.46
CA ASN A 310 9.03 17.15 16.46
C ASN A 310 9.66 17.04 17.86
N PRO A 311 9.02 16.32 18.81
CA PRO A 311 9.48 16.29 20.20
C PRO A 311 10.89 15.68 20.38
N LYS A 312 11.34 14.88 19.40
CA LYS A 312 12.68 14.28 19.35
C LYS A 312 13.71 15.12 18.58
N GLN A 313 13.31 16.27 18.03
CA GLN A 313 14.19 17.21 17.30
C GLN A 313 14.93 16.59 16.10
N PHE A 314 14.30 15.65 15.39
CA PHE A 314 14.87 15.09 14.17
C PHE A 314 14.98 16.13 13.05
N VAL A 315 16.02 16.03 12.24
CA VAL A 315 16.24 16.95 11.12
C VAL A 315 15.15 16.77 10.07
N GLY A 316 14.59 17.89 9.60
CA GLY A 316 13.69 17.91 8.45
C GLY A 316 12.22 17.63 8.74
N TYR A 317 11.85 17.20 9.94
CA TYR A 317 10.46 17.04 10.35
C TYR A 317 9.72 18.39 10.35
N GLY A 318 8.50 18.42 9.84
CA GLY A 318 7.70 19.65 9.83
C GLY A 318 6.44 19.57 8.97
N ALA A 319 5.78 20.71 8.78
CA ALA A 319 4.51 20.79 8.05
C ALA A 319 4.58 20.29 6.60
N GLY A 320 5.75 20.41 5.94
CA GLY A 320 6.01 19.87 4.60
C GLY A 320 6.74 18.52 4.59
N SER A 321 7.05 17.93 5.73
CA SER A 321 7.77 16.66 5.80
C SER A 321 7.31 15.90 7.04
N TRP A 322 6.25 15.13 6.85
CA TRP A 322 5.54 14.41 7.91
C TRP A 322 5.06 13.07 7.37
N GLY A 323 4.67 12.19 8.29
CA GLY A 323 4.13 10.87 7.97
C GLY A 323 5.01 9.76 8.51
N LEU A 324 4.58 9.18 9.64
CA LEU A 324 5.20 8.02 10.26
C LEU A 324 4.36 6.77 10.02
N THR A 325 4.94 5.77 9.38
CA THR A 325 4.31 4.47 9.14
C THR A 325 5.35 3.37 9.05
N ALA A 326 4.92 2.10 9.01
CA ALA A 326 5.83 0.99 8.81
C ALA A 326 6.50 1.07 7.44
N SER A 327 7.83 0.94 7.40
CA SER A 327 8.64 1.05 6.19
C SER A 327 10.09 0.58 6.47
N ASP A 328 10.92 0.58 5.43
CA ASP A 328 12.37 0.49 5.59
C ASP A 328 12.92 1.65 6.45
N ASN A 329 14.07 1.38 7.05
CA ASN A 329 14.82 2.22 7.97
C ASN A 329 16.32 2.02 7.67
N HIS A 330 17.17 2.99 8.03
CA HIS A 330 18.63 2.85 7.93
C HIS A 330 19.19 1.61 8.64
N ASN A 331 18.48 1.08 9.65
CA ASN A 331 18.83 -0.14 10.38
C ASN A 331 17.94 -1.36 10.05
N GLY A 332 17.21 -1.36 8.93
CA GLY A 332 16.37 -2.49 8.52
C GLY A 332 14.93 -2.07 8.24
N TYR A 333 13.98 -2.59 9.00
CA TYR A 333 12.54 -2.29 8.87
C TYR A 333 11.96 -2.01 10.26
N SER A 334 11.04 -1.05 10.37
CA SER A 334 10.34 -0.78 11.62
C SER A 334 8.93 -0.26 11.40
N ALA A 335 8.03 -0.55 12.34
CA ALA A 335 6.68 0.00 12.35
C ALA A 335 6.69 1.41 12.96
N HIS A 336 7.11 2.42 12.18
CA HIS A 336 7.21 3.79 12.69
C HIS A 336 5.82 4.37 13.00
N SER A 337 5.76 5.12 14.09
CA SER A 337 4.54 5.80 14.55
C SER A 337 4.94 6.94 15.51
N PRO A 338 4.02 7.80 15.95
CA PRO A 338 4.30 8.78 17.00
C PRO A 338 4.85 8.16 18.31
N THR A 339 4.53 6.90 18.60
CA THR A 339 5.05 6.17 19.77
C THR A 339 6.33 5.38 19.49
N ASN A 340 6.67 5.17 18.22
CA ASN A 340 7.90 4.52 17.75
C ASN A 340 8.58 5.36 16.65
N ASP A 341 8.94 6.59 16.99
CA ASP A 341 9.59 7.52 16.07
C ASP A 341 11.12 7.34 16.09
N LEU A 342 11.69 6.95 14.95
CA LEU A 342 13.12 6.71 14.74
C LEU A 342 13.75 7.72 13.75
N GLY A 343 13.09 8.85 13.50
CA GLY A 343 13.59 9.89 12.59
C GLY A 343 13.35 9.61 11.12
N VAL A 344 12.57 8.57 10.82
CA VAL A 344 12.26 8.11 9.46
C VAL A 344 10.90 8.65 9.02
N ILE A 345 10.88 9.39 7.90
CA ILE A 345 9.67 9.77 7.18
C ILE A 345 9.47 8.81 6.00
N SER A 346 8.25 8.33 5.82
CA SER A 346 7.89 7.41 4.73
C SER A 346 6.80 8.06 3.87
N PRO A 347 7.07 8.40 2.60
CA PRO A 347 6.14 9.15 1.76
C PRO A 347 4.72 8.57 1.70
N THR A 348 4.56 7.25 1.74
CA THR A 348 3.22 6.62 1.69
C THR A 348 2.32 7.07 2.83
N ALA A 349 2.85 7.42 4.01
CA ALA A 349 2.04 7.90 5.13
C ALA A 349 1.26 9.17 4.76
N ALA A 350 1.96 10.21 4.32
CA ALA A 350 1.34 11.48 3.96
C ALA A 350 0.57 11.39 2.65
N LEU A 351 1.14 10.73 1.63
CA LEU A 351 0.55 10.67 0.28
C LEU A 351 -0.70 9.78 0.26
N SER A 352 -0.69 8.63 0.91
CA SER A 352 -1.89 7.77 0.98
C SER A 352 -3.00 8.34 1.88
N SER A 353 -2.72 9.46 2.55
CA SER A 353 -3.70 10.23 3.33
C SER A 353 -4.34 11.40 2.57
N PHE A 354 -4.13 11.49 1.25
CA PHE A 354 -4.74 12.53 0.40
C PHE A 354 -6.24 12.73 0.61
N PRO A 355 -7.07 11.67 0.70
CA PRO A 355 -8.51 11.87 0.91
C PRO A 355 -8.85 12.54 2.25
N TYR A 356 -8.01 12.34 3.27
CA TYR A 356 -8.27 12.82 4.63
C TYR A 356 -7.74 14.23 4.87
N THR A 357 -6.56 14.53 4.34
CA THR A 357 -5.86 15.82 4.55
C THR A 357 -5.25 16.36 3.26
N PRO A 358 -6.03 16.65 2.22
CA PRO A 358 -5.53 16.90 0.88
C PRO A 358 -4.53 18.07 0.81
N GLU A 359 -4.80 19.17 1.52
CA GLU A 359 -3.90 20.32 1.57
C GLU A 359 -2.54 19.99 2.19
N TYR A 360 -2.54 19.22 3.28
CA TYR A 360 -1.31 18.82 3.99
C TYR A 360 -0.53 17.71 3.27
N SER A 361 -1.23 16.79 2.63
CA SER A 361 -0.64 15.76 1.77
C SER A 361 -0.03 16.39 0.52
N MET A 362 -0.69 17.38 -0.08
CA MET A 362 -0.14 18.16 -1.20
C MET A 362 1.08 18.98 -0.77
N GLN A 363 1.05 19.57 0.43
CA GLN A 363 2.21 20.26 1.01
C GLN A 363 3.42 19.33 1.14
N ALA A 364 3.21 18.11 1.66
CA ALA A 364 4.26 17.10 1.75
C ALA A 364 4.75 16.67 0.37
N LEU A 365 3.83 16.39 -0.56
CA LEU A 365 4.15 16.00 -1.94
C LEU A 365 5.06 17.01 -2.64
N ARG A 366 4.69 18.30 -2.61
CA ARG A 366 5.51 19.36 -3.20
C ARG A 366 6.90 19.40 -2.58
N ASN A 367 6.98 19.30 -1.25
CA ASN A 367 8.26 19.33 -0.56
C ASN A 367 9.14 18.13 -0.93
N PHE A 368 8.59 16.91 -0.90
CA PHE A 368 9.31 15.69 -1.27
C PHE A 368 9.84 15.74 -2.71
N TYR A 369 9.06 16.30 -3.64
CA TYR A 369 9.43 16.39 -5.05
C TYR A 369 10.48 17.48 -5.33
N TYR A 370 10.26 18.71 -4.83
CA TYR A 370 11.07 19.86 -5.22
C TYR A 370 12.29 20.11 -4.33
N ASN A 371 12.25 19.75 -3.04
CA ASN A 371 13.22 20.25 -2.06
C ASN A 371 14.27 19.22 -1.61
N PHE A 372 14.33 18.05 -2.24
CA PHE A 372 15.29 16.98 -1.91
C PHE A 372 16.31 16.71 -3.03
N ASN A 373 16.42 17.59 -4.02
CA ASN A 373 17.37 17.46 -5.15
C ASN A 373 17.28 16.06 -5.82
N GLY A 374 16.07 15.56 -6.01
CA GLY A 374 15.82 14.25 -6.63
C GLY A 374 16.13 13.02 -5.76
N LYS A 375 16.69 13.16 -4.55
CA LYS A 375 17.10 12.02 -3.69
C LYS A 375 15.95 11.07 -3.31
N LEU A 376 14.73 11.57 -3.28
CA LEU A 376 13.54 10.79 -2.91
C LEU A 376 12.85 10.13 -4.10
N TRP A 377 13.26 10.43 -5.32
CA TRP A 377 12.50 10.10 -6.52
C TRP A 377 13.30 9.17 -7.45
N GLY A 378 12.65 8.10 -7.91
CA GLY A 378 13.24 7.19 -8.87
C GLY A 378 12.25 6.67 -9.90
N LYS A 379 12.60 5.54 -10.51
CA LYS A 379 11.87 4.96 -11.65
C LYS A 379 10.39 4.69 -11.34
N TYR A 380 10.09 4.30 -10.11
CA TYR A 380 8.76 3.90 -9.67
C TYR A 380 8.13 4.90 -8.69
N GLY A 381 8.46 6.19 -8.84
CA GLY A 381 7.97 7.25 -7.96
C GLY A 381 8.87 7.47 -6.75
N PHE A 382 8.27 7.86 -5.62
CA PHE A 382 9.01 8.06 -4.37
C PHE A 382 9.53 6.74 -3.82
N TYR A 383 10.78 6.74 -3.35
CA TYR A 383 11.35 5.64 -2.58
C TYR A 383 10.66 5.47 -1.22
N ASP A 384 10.87 4.32 -0.62
CA ASP A 384 10.15 3.83 0.56
C ASP A 384 10.18 4.80 1.76
N ALA A 385 11.37 5.31 2.08
CA ALA A 385 11.58 6.11 3.27
C ALA A 385 12.89 6.92 3.23
N PHE A 386 13.02 7.88 4.15
CA PHE A 386 14.27 8.62 4.36
C PHE A 386 14.40 9.13 5.80
N ASN A 387 15.64 9.39 6.23
CA ASN A 387 15.98 9.98 7.51
C ASN A 387 17.08 11.02 7.30
N GLN A 388 16.73 12.31 7.37
CA GLN A 388 17.70 13.39 7.16
C GLN A 388 18.69 13.55 8.32
N THR A 389 18.32 13.13 9.54
CA THR A 389 19.21 13.15 10.71
C THR A 389 20.40 12.23 10.48
N GLU A 390 20.13 11.04 9.94
CA GLU A 390 21.14 10.02 9.60
C GLU A 390 21.72 10.19 8.19
N ASN A 391 21.29 11.21 7.44
CA ASN A 391 21.60 11.40 6.02
C ASN A 391 21.36 10.13 5.17
N TRP A 392 20.30 9.38 5.50
CA TRP A 392 19.93 8.14 4.83
C TRP A 392 18.68 8.34 3.95
N TYR A 393 18.70 7.74 2.77
CA TYR A 393 17.62 7.78 1.79
C TYR A 393 17.49 6.39 1.19
N ALA A 394 16.30 5.80 1.24
CA ALA A 394 16.05 4.53 0.59
C ALA A 394 16.27 4.66 -0.93
N THR A 395 16.68 3.57 -1.56
CA THR A 395 16.83 3.47 -3.03
C THR A 395 15.95 2.36 -3.61
N ASN A 396 15.03 1.87 -2.80
CA ASN A 396 14.15 0.77 -3.10
C ASN A 396 12.70 1.11 -2.72
N TYR A 397 11.79 0.20 -3.08
CA TYR A 397 10.35 0.36 -2.97
C TYR A 397 9.74 -0.92 -2.41
N LEU A 398 8.64 -0.79 -1.64
CA LEU A 398 7.78 -1.89 -1.21
C LEU A 398 6.41 -1.82 -1.89
N ALA A 399 5.84 -2.97 -2.25
CA ALA A 399 4.51 -3.02 -2.88
C ALA A 399 3.43 -2.40 -1.99
N ILE A 400 3.50 -2.71 -0.69
CA ILE A 400 2.53 -2.28 0.32
C ILE A 400 2.57 -0.77 0.56
N ASP A 401 3.69 -0.11 0.24
CA ASP A 401 3.84 1.34 0.38
C ASP A 401 3.47 2.06 -0.92
N GLN A 402 3.86 1.52 -2.09
CA GLN A 402 3.57 2.15 -3.39
C GLN A 402 2.08 2.04 -3.77
N GLY A 403 1.42 0.94 -3.44
CA GLY A 403 0.04 0.67 -3.85
C GLY A 403 -0.96 1.71 -3.33
N PRO A 404 -1.01 1.94 -2.01
CA PRO A 404 -1.89 2.93 -1.39
C PRO A 404 -1.70 4.35 -1.94
N ILE A 405 -0.49 4.75 -2.34
CA ILE A 405 -0.24 6.08 -2.92
C ILE A 405 -1.09 6.26 -4.19
N ILE A 406 -1.07 5.28 -5.10
CA ILE A 406 -1.83 5.35 -6.36
C ILE A 406 -3.33 5.40 -6.07
N ILE A 407 -3.78 4.47 -5.22
CA ILE A 407 -5.20 4.20 -4.96
C ILE A 407 -5.84 5.36 -4.20
N MET A 408 -5.19 5.88 -3.16
CA MET A 408 -5.74 6.94 -2.33
C MET A 408 -5.67 8.30 -3.01
N ILE A 409 -4.69 8.56 -3.88
CA ILE A 409 -4.76 9.73 -4.79
C ILE A 409 -5.98 9.59 -5.70
N GLU A 410 -6.24 8.41 -6.27
CA GLU A 410 -7.39 8.23 -7.16
C GLU A 410 -8.73 8.37 -6.40
N ASN A 411 -8.85 7.77 -5.23
CA ASN A 411 -10.02 7.92 -4.38
C ASN A 411 -10.25 9.37 -3.95
N HIS A 412 -9.19 10.13 -3.67
CA HIS A 412 -9.29 11.56 -3.42
C HIS A 412 -9.85 12.32 -4.63
N ARG A 413 -9.38 11.99 -5.84
CA ARG A 413 -9.75 12.70 -7.08
C ARG A 413 -11.17 12.38 -7.56
N THR A 414 -11.56 11.10 -7.48
CA THR A 414 -12.78 10.60 -8.16
C THR A 414 -13.61 9.65 -7.29
N GLY A 415 -13.04 9.10 -6.21
CA GLY A 415 -13.67 8.04 -5.43
C GLY A 415 -13.82 6.72 -6.20
N LEU A 416 -13.05 6.52 -7.28
CA LEU A 416 -13.23 5.39 -8.21
C LEU A 416 -13.24 4.02 -7.52
N LEU A 417 -12.20 3.71 -6.74
CA LEU A 417 -12.05 2.37 -6.15
C LEU A 417 -13.07 2.15 -5.03
N TRP A 418 -13.39 3.21 -4.27
CA TRP A 418 -14.48 3.22 -3.31
C TRP A 418 -15.83 2.88 -3.94
N ASN A 419 -16.21 3.61 -5.01
CA ASN A 419 -17.48 3.38 -5.68
C ASN A 419 -17.57 1.96 -6.24
N LEU A 420 -16.47 1.45 -6.81
CA LEU A 420 -16.40 0.10 -7.34
C LEU A 420 -16.54 -0.96 -6.26
N PHE A 421 -15.71 -0.93 -5.22
CA PHE A 421 -15.76 -1.94 -4.16
C PHE A 421 -17.10 -1.93 -3.40
N MET A 422 -17.61 -0.73 -3.06
CA MET A 422 -18.89 -0.57 -2.36
C MET A 422 -20.11 -0.94 -3.21
N SER A 423 -19.97 -1.04 -4.54
CA SER A 423 -21.03 -1.56 -5.42
C SER A 423 -21.20 -3.08 -5.37
N SER A 424 -20.28 -3.79 -4.72
CA SER A 424 -20.34 -5.25 -4.58
C SER A 424 -21.50 -5.67 -3.66
N PRO A 425 -22.49 -6.45 -4.15
CA PRO A 425 -23.63 -6.86 -3.33
C PRO A 425 -23.23 -7.62 -2.06
N GLU A 426 -22.20 -8.46 -2.15
CA GLU A 426 -21.67 -9.23 -1.03
C GLU A 426 -21.12 -8.31 0.07
N VAL A 427 -20.39 -7.25 -0.31
CA VAL A 427 -19.82 -6.27 0.62
C VAL A 427 -20.93 -5.52 1.36
N GLN A 428 -21.97 -5.07 0.63
CA GLN A 428 -23.10 -4.40 1.26
C GLN A 428 -23.83 -5.33 2.25
N ALA A 429 -24.02 -6.59 1.88
CA ALA A 429 -24.63 -7.59 2.77
C ALA A 429 -23.80 -7.85 4.03
N GLY A 430 -22.47 -7.97 3.89
CA GLY A 430 -21.55 -8.16 5.01
C GLY A 430 -21.54 -6.97 5.97
N LEU A 431 -21.48 -5.74 5.44
CA LEU A 431 -21.55 -4.52 6.25
C LEU A 431 -22.88 -4.42 7.02
N LYS A 432 -24.02 -4.68 6.37
CA LYS A 432 -25.32 -4.74 7.06
C LYS A 432 -25.34 -5.81 8.16
N LYS A 433 -24.76 -6.99 7.90
CA LYS A 433 -24.66 -8.09 8.88
C LYS A 433 -23.83 -7.70 10.10
N LEU A 434 -22.80 -6.87 9.92
CA LEU A 434 -21.97 -6.31 10.98
C LEU A 434 -22.53 -5.02 11.60
N GLU A 435 -23.75 -4.63 11.23
CA GLU A 435 -24.46 -3.46 11.78
C GLU A 435 -23.79 -2.12 11.43
N PHE A 436 -23.10 -2.06 10.28
CA PHE A 436 -22.63 -0.82 9.69
C PHE A 436 -23.76 -0.10 8.95
N THR A 437 -23.62 1.22 8.88
CA THR A 437 -24.39 2.13 8.04
C THR A 437 -23.44 2.86 7.09
N SER A 438 -23.90 3.13 5.87
CA SER A 438 -23.13 3.77 4.81
C SER A 438 -24.08 4.37 3.77
N PRO A 439 -23.72 5.46 3.08
CA PRO A 439 -24.53 6.00 1.98
C PRO A 439 -24.66 5.06 0.78
N HIS A 440 -23.83 4.01 0.70
CA HIS A 440 -23.81 3.07 -0.43
C HIS A 440 -24.92 2.01 -0.36
N PHE A 441 -25.60 1.85 0.78
CA PHE A 441 -26.69 0.90 0.94
C PHE A 441 -27.70 1.35 1.99
N ASN A 442 -28.98 1.04 1.76
CA ASN A 442 -30.08 1.34 2.69
C ASN A 442 -30.34 0.19 3.67
#